data_AF-A0A378L913-F1
#
_entry.id   AF-A0A378L913-F1
#
_cell.length_a   1.000
_cell.length_b   1.000
_cell.length_c   1.000
_cell.angle_alpha   90.00
_cell.angle_beta   90.00
_cell.angle_gamma   90.00
#
_symmetry.space_group_name_H-M   'P 1'
#
loop_
_entity.id
_entity.type
_entity.pdbx_description
1 polymer ?
#
loop_
_entity_poly.entity_id
_entity_poly.type
_entity_poly.pdbx_seq_one_letter_code
_entity_poly.pdbx_strand_id
1 'polypeptide(L)'
;MINKISTAVIAYVILLASIPSFANASHIKINFKKTYCGNQEYLGNHAAKRPHLHCGETFISYKKATGDHINIAEPGTCSRTNLVFDDIKSKKDAFEDYDSIYNALVSYHQSGCPNQLASE
;
A
#
# COMPACT_ATOMS: atom_id res chain seq x y z
N MET A 1 -15.08 42.93 49.90
CA MET A 1 -14.35 42.91 48.61
C MET A 1 -14.15 41.46 48.22
N ILE A 2 -14.82 41.01 47.14
CA ILE A 2 -14.77 39.62 46.67
C ILE A 2 -13.73 39.55 45.56
N ASN A 3 -12.64 38.82 45.77
CA ASN A 3 -11.63 38.56 44.74
C ASN A 3 -12.23 37.66 43.66
N LYS A 4 -12.33 38.19 42.43
CA LYS A 4 -12.66 37.42 41.24
C LYS A 4 -11.43 36.64 40.81
N ILE A 5 -11.33 35.38 41.22
CA ILE A 5 -10.34 34.46 40.68
C ILE A 5 -10.78 34.12 39.24
N SER A 6 -10.00 34.60 38.28
CA SER A 6 -10.25 34.46 36.85
C SER A 6 -10.32 32.98 36.45
N THR A 7 -11.46 32.56 35.93
CA THR A 7 -11.74 31.23 35.37
C THR A 7 -11.05 30.95 34.03
N ALA A 8 -9.95 31.65 33.71
CA ALA A 8 -9.32 31.64 32.39
C ALA A 8 -8.11 30.68 32.25
N VAL A 9 -7.79 29.87 33.28
CA VAL A 9 -6.53 29.11 33.30
C VAL A 9 -6.70 27.59 33.08
N ILE A 10 -7.93 27.06 33.11
CA ILE A 10 -8.16 25.60 33.05
C ILE A 10 -8.34 25.07 31.61
N ALA A 11 -8.47 25.95 30.60
CA ALA A 11 -8.71 25.52 29.21
C ALA A 11 -7.43 25.17 28.42
N TYR A 12 -6.23 25.51 28.91
CA TYR A 12 -5.00 25.37 28.11
C TYR A 12 -4.28 24.03 28.27
N VAL A 13 -4.64 23.21 29.27
CA VAL A 13 -3.93 21.94 29.56
C VAL A 13 -4.43 20.77 28.68
N ILE A 14 -5.59 20.89 28.04
CA ILE A 14 -6.19 19.78 27.26
C ILE A 14 -5.74 19.79 25.79
N LEU A 15 -5.19 20.90 25.27
CA LEU A 15 -4.78 21.00 23.86
C LEU A 15 -3.39 20.47 23.53
N LEU A 16 -2.60 20.01 24.51
CA LEU A 16 -1.21 19.58 24.31
C LEU A 16 -1.01 18.04 24.29
N ALA A 17 -2.07 17.25 24.44
CA ALA A 17 -1.97 15.80 24.66
C ALA A 17 -2.41 14.92 23.48
N SER A 18 -2.44 15.44 22.25
CA SER A 18 -2.77 14.66 21.07
C SER A 18 -1.84 14.96 19.91
N ILE A 19 -0.53 14.84 20.16
CA ILE A 19 0.39 14.40 19.10
C ILE A 19 0.17 12.89 18.98
N PRO A 20 -0.43 12.36 17.91
CA PRO A 20 -0.28 10.94 17.65
C PRO A 20 1.20 10.69 17.39
N SER A 21 1.90 10.20 18.41
CA SER A 21 3.22 9.59 18.27
C SER A 21 3.06 8.34 17.38
N PHE A 22 3.07 8.54 16.06
CA PHE A 22 3.47 7.51 15.12
C PHE A 22 5.01 7.44 15.15
N ALA A 23 5.56 7.19 16.33
CA ALA A 23 6.97 6.87 16.48
C ALA A 23 7.18 5.48 15.89
N ASN A 24 7.85 5.42 14.75
CA ASN A 24 8.59 4.26 14.25
C ASN A 24 7.91 2.90 14.37
N ALA A 25 6.92 2.63 13.51
CA ALA A 25 6.48 1.26 13.24
C ALA A 25 7.47 0.48 12.33
N SER A 26 8.78 0.72 12.47
CA SER A 26 9.85 0.14 11.63
C SER A 26 10.01 -1.38 11.78
N HIS A 27 9.22 -2.02 12.65
CA HIS A 27 9.26 -3.46 12.91
C HIS A 27 8.06 -4.25 12.39
N ILE A 28 7.05 -3.61 11.78
CA ILE A 28 5.89 -4.33 11.24
C ILE A 28 6.17 -4.68 9.78
N LYS A 29 6.67 -5.91 9.56
CA LYS A 29 6.80 -6.50 8.23
C LYS A 29 5.41 -6.63 7.60
N ILE A 30 5.12 -5.81 6.58
CA ILE A 30 3.85 -5.86 5.86
C ILE A 30 3.75 -7.18 5.11
N ASN A 31 2.68 -7.95 5.34
CA ASN A 31 2.37 -9.14 4.53
C ASN A 31 1.59 -8.69 3.29
N PHE A 32 2.30 -8.48 2.17
CA PHE A 32 1.69 -7.90 0.97
C PHE A 32 0.50 -8.72 0.44
N LYS A 33 0.64 -10.04 0.40
CA LYS A 33 -0.42 -10.98 0.01
C LYS A 33 -1.71 -10.77 0.81
N LYS A 34 -1.62 -10.64 2.14
CA LYS A 34 -2.80 -10.39 3.00
C LYS A 34 -3.30 -8.96 2.87
N THR A 35 -2.40 -7.98 2.88
CA THR A 35 -2.77 -6.56 2.93
C THR A 35 -3.39 -6.06 1.62
N TYR A 36 -2.87 -6.48 0.47
CA TYR A 36 -3.25 -5.91 -0.83
C TYR A 36 -3.97 -6.90 -1.74
N CYS A 37 -3.80 -8.21 -1.54
CA CYS A 37 -4.26 -9.21 -2.51
C CYS A 37 -5.31 -10.19 -1.97
N GLY A 38 -6.01 -9.85 -0.88
CA GLY A 38 -7.07 -10.70 -0.33
C GLY A 38 -6.59 -12.11 0.06
N ASN A 39 -5.30 -12.25 0.40
CA ASN A 39 -4.63 -13.53 0.64
C ASN A 39 -4.53 -14.47 -0.58
N GLN A 40 -4.69 -13.96 -1.81
CA GLN A 40 -4.49 -14.70 -3.06
C GLN A 40 -3.06 -14.57 -3.55
N GLU A 41 -2.51 -15.64 -4.14
CA GLU A 41 -1.15 -15.63 -4.71
C GLU A 41 -1.11 -14.97 -6.10
N TYR A 42 -2.21 -15.05 -6.85
CA TYR A 42 -2.33 -14.52 -8.20
C TYR A 42 -3.62 -13.71 -8.34
N LEU A 43 -3.52 -12.49 -8.87
CA LEU A 43 -4.65 -11.65 -9.27
C LEU A 43 -4.61 -11.33 -10.77
N GLY A 44 -5.76 -11.00 -11.36
CA GLY A 44 -5.89 -10.77 -12.80
C GLY A 44 -6.21 -12.04 -13.59
N ASN A 45 -5.29 -13.00 -13.59
CA ASN A 45 -5.50 -14.33 -14.16
C ASN A 45 -5.17 -15.39 -13.11
N HIS A 46 -5.87 -16.52 -13.14
CA HIS A 46 -5.64 -17.59 -12.16
C HIS A 46 -4.30 -18.32 -12.36
N ALA A 47 -3.73 -18.77 -11.23
CA ALA A 47 -2.47 -19.51 -11.18
C ALA A 47 -1.34 -18.81 -11.96
N ALA A 48 -0.45 -19.58 -12.59
CA ALA A 48 0.68 -19.03 -13.34
C ALA A 48 0.31 -18.44 -14.72
N LYS A 49 -0.98 -18.33 -15.08
CA LYS A 49 -1.43 -17.81 -16.38
C LYS A 49 -1.12 -16.31 -16.48
N ARG A 50 -0.50 -15.88 -17.58
CA ARG A 50 -0.05 -14.50 -17.78
C ARG A 50 -1.05 -13.74 -18.65
N PRO A 51 -1.15 -12.41 -18.48
CA PRO A 51 -0.50 -11.58 -17.44
C PRO A 51 -1.15 -11.72 -16.06
N HIS A 52 -0.40 -11.56 -14.96
CA HIS A 52 -0.97 -11.58 -13.60
C HIS A 52 -0.14 -10.74 -12.62
N LEU A 53 -0.75 -10.39 -11.48
CA LEU A 53 -0.03 -9.90 -10.31
C LEU A 53 0.25 -11.08 -9.39
N HIS A 54 1.52 -11.35 -9.10
CA HIS A 54 1.96 -12.34 -8.15
C HIS A 54 2.19 -11.65 -6.79
N CYS A 55 1.42 -12.05 -5.79
CA CYS A 55 1.49 -11.54 -4.44
C CYS A 55 2.08 -12.59 -3.49
N GLY A 56 3.30 -12.33 -3.02
CA GLY A 56 3.91 -13.05 -1.89
C GLY A 56 3.72 -12.31 -0.59
N GLU A 57 4.16 -12.90 0.52
CA GLU A 57 4.18 -12.19 1.80
C GLU A 57 5.17 -11.03 1.80
N THR A 58 6.23 -11.13 0.99
CA THR A 58 7.37 -10.20 0.97
C THR A 58 7.59 -9.48 -0.34
N PHE A 59 6.76 -9.75 -1.35
CA PHE A 59 6.89 -9.15 -2.65
C PHE A 59 5.52 -8.99 -3.31
N ILE A 60 5.45 -8.03 -4.22
CA ILE A 60 4.42 -7.97 -5.25
C ILE A 60 5.15 -7.79 -6.58
N SER A 61 4.85 -8.65 -7.56
CA SER A 61 5.44 -8.60 -8.89
C SER A 61 4.37 -8.72 -9.96
N TYR A 62 4.39 -7.83 -10.94
CA TYR A 62 3.57 -7.97 -12.13
C TYR A 62 4.31 -8.79 -13.19
N LYS A 63 3.70 -9.88 -13.67
CA LYS A 63 4.22 -10.71 -14.77
C LYS A 63 3.46 -10.34 -16.05
N LYS A 64 4.19 -9.81 -17.03
CA LYS A 64 3.64 -9.45 -18.34
C LYS A 64 3.27 -10.69 -19.15
N ALA A 65 2.45 -10.50 -20.18
CA ALA A 65 2.16 -11.53 -21.18
C ALA A 65 3.43 -12.06 -21.86
N THR A 66 4.44 -11.20 -22.06
CA THR A 66 5.76 -11.55 -22.63
C THR A 66 6.58 -12.48 -21.72
N GLY A 67 6.23 -12.55 -20.43
CA GLY A 67 7.02 -13.22 -19.43
C GLY A 67 7.98 -12.30 -18.67
N ASP A 68 8.06 -11.00 -18.97
CA ASP A 68 8.86 -10.09 -18.15
C ASP A 68 8.20 -9.83 -16.79
N HIS A 69 9.01 -9.48 -15.79
CA HIS A 69 8.55 -9.17 -14.44
C HIS A 69 8.82 -7.71 -14.10
N ILE A 70 7.91 -7.09 -13.35
CA ILE A 70 8.12 -5.81 -12.68
C ILE A 70 7.84 -6.03 -11.19
N ASN A 71 8.89 -6.07 -10.37
CA ASN A 71 8.77 -6.09 -8.92
C ASN A 71 8.38 -4.69 -8.43
N ILE A 72 7.16 -4.52 -7.92
CA ILE A 72 6.68 -3.19 -7.49
C ILE A 72 7.00 -2.89 -6.02
N ALA A 73 7.34 -3.92 -5.22
CA ALA A 73 7.72 -3.79 -3.82
C ALA A 73 9.24 -3.54 -3.59
N GLU A 74 9.97 -3.18 -4.64
CA GLU A 74 11.37 -2.77 -4.55
C GLU A 74 11.52 -1.33 -4.04
N PRO A 75 12.65 -0.97 -3.40
CA PRO A 75 12.91 0.40 -2.99
C PRO A 75 12.77 1.39 -4.15
N GLY A 76 12.22 2.57 -3.86
CA GLY A 76 11.99 3.64 -4.84
C GLY A 76 10.62 4.28 -4.71
N THR A 77 10.25 5.08 -5.71
CA THR A 77 8.93 5.71 -5.81
C THR A 77 7.90 4.76 -6.40
N CYS A 78 6.62 5.16 -6.36
CA CYS A 78 5.50 4.46 -7.03
C CYS A 78 5.61 4.34 -8.56
N SER A 79 6.72 4.75 -9.19
CA SER A 79 6.88 4.74 -10.65
C SER A 79 6.69 3.35 -11.26
N ARG A 80 7.15 2.27 -10.60
CA ARG A 80 6.93 0.90 -11.11
C ARG A 80 5.45 0.53 -11.11
N THR A 81 4.72 0.89 -10.07
CA THR A 81 3.26 0.69 -9.98
C THR A 81 2.52 1.46 -11.08
N ASN A 82 2.97 2.68 -11.40
CA ASN A 82 2.41 3.46 -12.51
C ASN A 82 2.60 2.77 -13.87
N LEU A 83 3.80 2.23 -14.13
CA LEU A 83 4.05 1.45 -15.35
C LEU A 83 3.13 0.22 -15.44
N VAL A 84 2.85 -0.43 -14.31
CA VAL A 84 1.91 -1.54 -14.28
C VAL A 84 0.48 -1.05 -14.54
N PHE A 85 0.05 0.08 -13.97
CA PHE A 85 -1.27 0.66 -14.25
C PHE A 85 -1.47 0.92 -15.74
N ASP A 86 -0.48 1.53 -16.40
CA ASP A 86 -0.56 1.83 -17.83
C ASP A 86 -0.68 0.54 -18.65
N ASP A 87 0.12 -0.48 -18.31
CA ASP A 87 0.08 -1.76 -19.00
C ASP A 87 -1.28 -2.46 -18.85
N ILE A 88 -1.80 -2.59 -17.62
CA ILE A 88 -3.07 -3.29 -17.40
C ILE A 88 -4.27 -2.55 -17.98
N LYS A 89 -4.26 -1.21 -17.95
CA LYS A 89 -5.33 -0.39 -18.54
C LYS A 89 -5.34 -0.53 -20.06
N SER A 90 -4.18 -0.69 -20.69
CA SER A 90 -4.07 -0.91 -22.14
C SER A 90 -4.49 -2.33 -22.57
N LYS A 91 -4.60 -3.29 -21.65
CA LYS A 91 -4.84 -4.72 -21.92
C LYS A 91 -5.93 -5.31 -21.03
N LYS A 92 -7.02 -4.55 -20.79
CA LYS A 92 -8.11 -4.99 -19.92
C LYS A 92 -8.64 -6.39 -20.26
N ASP A 93 -8.80 -6.68 -21.54
CA ASP A 93 -9.36 -7.96 -22.01
C ASP A 93 -8.39 -9.15 -21.86
N ALA A 94 -7.16 -8.92 -21.43
CA ALA A 94 -6.18 -9.97 -21.16
C ALA A 94 -6.33 -10.61 -19.76
N PHE A 95 -7.26 -10.12 -18.94
CA PHE A 95 -7.47 -10.57 -17.56
C PHE A 95 -8.84 -11.20 -17.39
N GLU A 96 -8.88 -12.36 -16.72
CA GLU A 96 -10.13 -12.99 -16.24
C GLU A 96 -10.82 -12.13 -15.19
N ASP A 97 -10.04 -11.43 -14.36
CA ASP A 97 -10.50 -10.56 -13.29
C ASP A 97 -9.64 -9.30 -13.22
N TYR A 98 -9.92 -8.36 -14.13
CA TYR A 98 -9.24 -7.07 -14.18
C TYR A 98 -9.41 -6.25 -12.88
N ASP A 99 -10.57 -6.33 -12.25
CA ASP A 99 -10.89 -5.51 -11.09
C ASP A 99 -10.04 -5.91 -9.88
N SER A 100 -9.76 -7.19 -9.66
CA SER A 100 -8.91 -7.60 -8.53
C SER A 100 -7.48 -7.08 -8.65
N ILE A 101 -6.85 -7.21 -9.82
CA ILE A 101 -5.50 -6.67 -10.05
C ILE A 101 -5.50 -5.14 -9.96
N TYR A 102 -6.50 -4.47 -10.52
CA TYR A 102 -6.59 -3.00 -10.47
C TYR A 102 -6.74 -2.50 -9.03
N ASN A 103 -7.66 -3.08 -8.26
CA ASN A 103 -7.93 -2.68 -6.88
C ASN A 103 -6.72 -2.94 -5.96
N ALA A 104 -6.02 -4.06 -6.15
CA ALA A 104 -4.79 -4.35 -5.41
C ALA A 104 -3.70 -3.29 -5.68
N LEU A 105 -3.52 -2.90 -6.94
CA LEU A 105 -2.56 -1.85 -7.31
C LEU A 105 -2.98 -0.47 -6.78
N VAL A 106 -4.28 -0.14 -6.80
CA VAL A 106 -4.79 1.12 -6.21
C VAL A 106 -4.52 1.15 -4.72
N SER A 107 -4.84 0.09 -4.00
CA SER A 107 -4.58 -0.02 -2.57
C SER A 107 -3.08 0.10 -2.25
N TYR A 108 -2.23 -0.62 -2.99
CA TYR A 108 -0.78 -0.54 -2.85
C TYR A 108 -0.26 0.88 -3.10
N HIS A 109 -0.71 1.52 -4.18
CA HIS A 109 -0.31 2.89 -4.53
C HIS A 109 -0.77 3.93 -3.50
N GLN A 110 -2.01 3.84 -3.02
CA GLN A 110 -2.57 4.75 -2.00
C GLN A 110 -1.86 4.60 -0.65
N SER A 111 -1.29 3.43 -0.36
CA SER A 111 -0.45 3.23 0.83
C SER A 111 0.99 3.79 0.68
N GLY A 112 1.29 4.48 -0.42
CA GLY A 112 2.60 5.09 -0.66
C GLY A 112 3.65 4.12 -1.20
N CYS A 113 3.23 3.01 -1.82
CA CYS A 113 4.11 1.97 -2.36
C CYS A 113 5.16 1.47 -1.34
N PRO A 114 4.71 0.91 -0.20
CA PRO A 114 5.62 0.50 0.84
C PRO A 114 6.51 -0.65 0.37
N ASN A 115 7.72 -0.69 0.92
CA ASN A 115 8.69 -1.75 0.69
C ASN A 115 9.14 -2.33 2.05
N GLN A 116 9.62 -3.57 2.06
CA GLN A 116 10.07 -4.23 3.29
C GLN A 116 11.46 -3.81 3.76
N LEU A 117 12.19 -3.03 2.95
CA LEU A 117 13.56 -2.61 3.20
C LEU A 117 13.67 -1.16 3.68
N ALA A 118 12.55 -0.52 4.05
CA ALA A 118 12.53 0.76 4.75
C ALA A 118 12.93 0.53 6.22
N SER A 119 14.14 0.03 6.43
CA SER A 119 14.91 0.22 7.65
C SER A 119 15.99 1.21 7.24
N GLU A 120 15.94 2.42 7.81
CA GLU A 120 17.04 3.38 7.74
C GLU A 120 18.34 2.77 8.30
#